data_AF-A0A917ZS08-F1
#
_entry.id   AF-A0A917ZS08-F1
#
_cell.length_a   1.000
_cell.length_b   1.000
_cell.length_c   1.000
_cell.angle_alpha   90.00
_cell.angle_beta   90.00
_cell.angle_gamma   90.00
#
_symmetry.space_group_name_H-M   'P 1'
#
loop_
_entity.id
_entity.type
_entity.pdbx_description
1 polymer ?
#
loop_
_entity_poly.entity_id
_entity_poly.type
_entity_poly.pdbx_seq_one_letter_code
_entity_poly.pdbx_strand_id
1 'polypeptide(L)'
;MSRDLNIICEICEELIDDGQGDLWIDYAQITAARDARARWERERAGCTPDRTQTIVGFGRVLEYPDPAPWRTHHKVCDPGFVPSAYVIEADRLRTWADLTLWTAKLMSMRWLEVTDWNQLLRGAVSTDGVRVRAVERQMVNNFF
;
A
#
# COMPACT_ATOMS: atom_id res chain seq x y z
N MET A 1 -20.25 -7.23 -13.09
CA MET A 1 -19.51 -7.76 -11.94
C MET A 1 -19.65 -6.77 -10.79
N SER A 2 -19.84 -7.23 -9.56
CA SER A 2 -19.96 -6.33 -8.40
C SER A 2 -18.60 -5.68 -8.11
N ARG A 3 -18.55 -4.35 -8.03
CA ARG A 3 -17.36 -3.58 -7.63
C ARG A 3 -17.52 -3.22 -6.16
N ASP A 4 -16.61 -3.70 -5.33
CA ASP A 4 -16.60 -3.41 -3.89
C ASP A 4 -15.59 -2.31 -3.54
N LEU A 5 -14.61 -2.06 -4.42
CA LEU A 5 -13.51 -1.13 -4.19
C LEU A 5 -13.39 -0.09 -5.31
N ASN A 6 -13.12 1.14 -4.89
CA ASN A 6 -12.75 2.26 -5.74
C ASN A 6 -11.25 2.54 -5.61
N ILE A 7 -10.62 2.82 -6.74
CA ILE A 7 -9.24 3.27 -6.81
C ILE A 7 -9.27 4.74 -7.24
N ILE A 8 -8.51 5.58 -6.55
CA ILE A 8 -8.49 7.03 -6.73
C ILE A 8 -7.11 7.43 -7.23
N CYS A 9 -7.06 8.32 -8.20
CA CYS A 9 -5.80 8.85 -8.70
C CYS A 9 -5.22 9.87 -7.71
N GLU A 10 -3.95 9.73 -7.32
CA GLU A 10 -3.28 10.67 -6.42
C GLU A 10 -3.02 12.06 -7.05
N ILE A 11 -3.14 12.19 -8.38
CA ILE A 11 -2.84 13.44 -9.09
C ILE A 11 -4.09 14.29 -9.31
N CYS A 12 -5.17 13.69 -9.82
CA CYS A 12 -6.40 14.40 -10.13
C CYS A 12 -7.54 14.13 -9.13
N GLU A 13 -7.33 13.25 -8.16
CA GLU A 13 -8.30 12.87 -7.11
C GLU A 13 -9.59 12.21 -7.63
N GLU A 14 -9.65 11.90 -8.93
CA GLU A 14 -10.77 11.24 -9.57
C GLU A 14 -10.67 9.71 -9.51
N LEU A 15 -11.81 9.04 -9.66
CA LEU A 15 -11.87 7.58 -9.74
C LEU A 15 -11.14 7.07 -10.99
N ILE A 16 -10.34 6.01 -10.79
CA ILE A 16 -9.72 5.27 -11.88
C ILE A 16 -10.68 4.16 -12.30
N ASP A 17 -11.18 4.23 -13.54
CA ASP A 17 -11.98 3.16 -14.15
C ASP A 17 -11.14 2.08 -14.82
N ASP A 18 -11.80 1.00 -15.24
CA ASP A 18 -11.15 -0.21 -15.74
C ASP A 18 -10.31 0.10 -16.99
N GLY A 19 -9.06 -0.37 -16.98
CA GLY A 19 -8.10 -0.12 -18.05
C GLY A 19 -7.56 1.31 -18.14
N GLN A 20 -8.00 2.24 -17.28
CA GLN A 20 -7.62 3.66 -17.35
C GLN A 20 -6.45 4.05 -16.45
N GLY A 21 -5.99 3.16 -15.58
CA GLY A 21 -4.94 3.44 -14.63
C GLY A 21 -4.56 2.24 -13.80
N ASP A 22 -3.55 2.45 -12.97
CA ASP A 22 -2.85 1.36 -12.31
C ASP A 22 -2.45 1.76 -10.89
N LEU A 23 -2.33 0.74 -10.05
CA LEU A 23 -1.64 0.78 -8.77
C LEU A 23 -0.22 0.26 -8.98
N TRP A 24 0.81 1.04 -8.67
CA TRP A 24 2.19 0.69 -8.98
C TRP A 24 3.17 1.03 -7.86
N ILE A 25 4.34 0.43 -7.90
CA ILE A 25 5.45 0.71 -6.97
C ILE A 25 6.78 0.52 -7.69
N ASP A 26 7.75 1.40 -7.44
CA ASP A 26 9.08 1.28 -8.04
C ASP A 26 9.96 0.28 -7.28
N TYR A 27 10.56 -0.68 -8.00
CA TYR A 27 11.54 -1.62 -7.44
C TYR A 27 12.72 -0.91 -6.76
N ALA A 28 13.15 0.26 -7.26
CA ALA A 28 14.22 1.03 -6.64
C ALA A 28 13.83 1.51 -5.23
N GLN A 29 12.58 1.94 -5.04
CA GLN A 29 12.06 2.37 -3.73
C GLN A 29 11.94 1.18 -2.77
N ILE A 30 11.50 0.01 -3.24
CA ILE A 30 11.46 -1.21 -2.42
C ILE A 30 12.86 -1.59 -1.93
N THR A 31 13.85 -1.51 -2.83
CA THR A 31 15.24 -1.82 -2.50
C THR A 31 15.80 -0.82 -1.47
N ALA A 32 15.57 0.48 -1.69
CA ALA A 32 15.98 1.51 -0.74
C ALA A 32 15.35 1.34 0.65
N ALA A 33 14.04 1.04 0.72
CA ALA A 33 13.34 0.80 1.98
C ALA A 33 13.89 -0.44 2.71
N ARG A 34 14.18 -1.53 1.98
CA ARG A 34 14.84 -2.73 2.54
C ARG A 34 16.21 -2.41 3.13
N ASP A 35 17.03 -1.67 2.40
CA ASP A 35 18.39 -1.34 2.83
C ASP A 35 18.39 -0.40 4.03
N ALA A 36 17.49 0.59 4.04
CA ALA A 36 17.30 1.50 5.16
C ALA A 36 16.87 0.74 6.42
N ARG A 37 15.88 -0.16 6.30
CA ARG A 37 15.42 -1.00 7.41
C ARG A 37 16.52 -1.92 7.92
N ALA A 38 17.23 -2.61 7.02
CA ALA A 38 18.32 -3.50 7.42
C ALA A 38 19.47 -2.73 8.08
N ARG A 39 19.73 -1.48 7.69
CA ARG A 39 20.71 -0.59 8.33
C ARG A 39 20.28 -0.24 9.75
N TRP A 40 19.04 0.22 9.93
CA TRP A 40 18.47 0.54 11.24
C TRP A 40 18.49 -0.69 12.18
N GLU A 41 18.16 -1.88 11.67
CA GLU A 41 18.21 -3.13 12.44
C GLU A 41 19.63 -3.53 12.85
N ARG A 42 20.64 -3.35 11.97
CA ARG A 42 22.05 -3.64 12.29
C ARG A 42 22.61 -2.68 13.34
N GLU A 43 22.33 -1.39 13.20
CA GLU A 43 22.72 -0.37 14.19
C GLU A 43 22.13 -0.67 15.58
N ARG A 44 20.96 -1.30 15.61
CA ARG A 44 20.34 -1.78 16.84
C ARG A 44 20.96 -3.09 17.37
N ALA A 45 21.29 -4.04 16.51
CA ALA A 45 21.86 -5.34 16.92
C ALA A 45 23.26 -5.21 17.56
N GLY A 46 24.00 -4.15 17.24
CA GLY A 46 25.28 -3.80 17.90
C GLY A 46 25.13 -3.29 19.34
N CYS A 47 23.91 -2.98 19.80
CA CYS A 47 23.61 -2.68 21.20
C CYS A 47 23.17 -3.97 21.89
N THR A 48 24.03 -4.59 22.70
CA THR A 48 23.66 -5.78 23.49
C THR A 48 22.44 -5.51 24.37
N PRO A 49 21.35 -6.29 24.24
CA PRO A 49 20.25 -6.20 25.19
C PRO A 49 20.69 -6.90 26.47
N ASP A 50 20.81 -6.15 27.56
CA ASP A 50 20.63 -6.75 28.88
C ASP A 50 19.24 -7.42 28.89
N ARG A 51 19.16 -8.63 29.42
CA ARG A 51 18.10 -9.64 29.14
C ARG A 51 16.72 -9.32 29.71
N THR A 52 16.37 -8.05 29.87
CA THR A 52 15.07 -7.61 30.34
C THR A 52 14.51 -6.56 29.40
N GLN A 53 13.53 -6.98 28.59
CA GLN A 53 12.64 -6.16 27.75
C GLN A 53 13.32 -5.04 26.94
N THR A 54 13.44 -5.25 25.63
CA THR A 54 13.87 -4.18 24.71
C THR A 54 12.79 -3.10 24.62
N ILE A 55 12.77 -2.18 25.58
CA ILE A 55 12.03 -0.92 25.48
C ILE A 55 12.76 -0.07 24.44
N VAL A 56 12.18 0.01 23.26
CA VAL A 56 12.66 0.96 22.24
C VAL A 56 12.22 2.34 22.71
N GLY A 57 13.19 3.22 23.00
CA GLY A 57 12.87 4.61 23.31
C GLY A 57 12.08 5.25 22.17
N PHE A 58 11.03 6.00 22.50
CA PHE A 58 10.11 6.62 21.54
C PHE A 58 10.83 7.39 20.41
N GLY A 59 11.90 8.13 20.73
CA GLY A 59 12.69 8.86 19.73
C GLY A 59 13.25 7.97 18.61
N ARG A 60 13.59 6.71 18.91
CA ARG A 60 14.09 5.76 17.91
C ARG A 60 13.00 5.11 17.06
N VAL A 61 11.75 5.12 17.52
CA VAL A 61 10.60 4.73 16.68
C VAL A 61 10.38 5.78 15.60
N LEU A 62 10.62 7.06 15.90
CA LEU A 62 10.54 8.16 14.92
C LEU A 62 11.63 8.08 13.85
N GLU A 63 12.74 7.40 14.14
CA GLU A 63 13.84 7.14 13.19
C GLU A 63 13.60 5.88 12.34
N TYR A 64 12.49 5.17 12.54
CA TYR A 64 12.18 3.99 11.75
C TYR A 64 11.97 4.38 10.28
N PRO A 65 12.64 3.72 9.32
CA PRO A 65 12.56 4.10 7.91
C PRO A 65 11.14 4.04 7.36
N ASP A 66 10.80 5.02 6.52
CA ASP A 66 9.54 5.01 5.79
C ASP A 66 9.48 3.82 4.82
N PRO A 67 8.31 3.17 4.69
CA PRO A 67 8.11 2.11 3.72
C PRO A 67 8.08 2.67 2.29
N ALA A 68 8.37 1.81 1.31
CA ALA A 68 8.22 2.16 -0.10
C ALA A 68 6.73 2.41 -0.45
N PRO A 69 6.39 3.57 -1.07
CA PRO A 69 5.01 3.95 -1.29
C PRO A 69 4.44 3.30 -2.55
N TRP A 70 3.28 2.66 -2.41
CA TRP A 70 2.42 2.36 -3.55
C TRP A 70 1.78 3.63 -4.08
N ARG A 71 1.59 3.69 -5.39
CA ARG A 71 1.04 4.84 -6.10
C ARG A 71 -0.14 4.48 -6.97
N THR A 72 -1.14 5.36 -7.08
CA THR A 72 -2.32 5.15 -7.93
C THR A 72 -2.47 6.29 -8.93
N HIS A 73 -2.31 6.01 -10.22
CA HIS A 73 -2.43 7.04 -11.27
C HIS A 73 -3.30 6.55 -12.43
N HIS A 74 -4.08 7.45 -13.03
CA HIS A 74 -4.53 7.23 -14.41
C HIS A 74 -3.31 7.18 -15.33
N LYS A 75 -3.40 6.43 -16.43
CA LYS A 75 -2.37 6.37 -17.47
C LYS A 75 -2.03 7.75 -18.05
N VAL A 76 -3.03 8.64 -18.13
CA VAL A 76 -2.85 10.02 -18.59
C VAL A 76 -2.27 10.94 -17.53
N CYS A 77 -2.42 10.59 -16.25
CA CYS A 77 -1.90 11.34 -15.11
C CYS A 77 -0.48 10.89 -14.72
N ASP A 78 0.05 9.84 -15.33
CA ASP A 78 1.42 9.35 -15.12
C ASP A 78 2.34 9.76 -16.28
N PRO A 79 2.86 11.01 -16.31
CA PRO A 79 3.81 11.44 -17.33
C PRO A 79 5.19 10.79 -17.18
N GLY A 80 5.42 10.03 -16.11
CA GLY A 80 6.74 9.55 -15.68
C GLY A 80 6.81 8.04 -15.55
N PHE A 81 6.29 7.30 -16.53
CA PHE A 81 6.34 5.83 -16.57
C PHE A 81 7.72 5.33 -16.13
N VAL A 82 7.75 4.59 -15.02
CA VAL A 82 8.96 3.97 -14.49
C VAL A 82 9.06 2.56 -15.06
N PRO A 83 10.03 2.24 -15.94
CA PRO A 83 10.12 0.91 -16.56
C PRO A 83 10.33 -0.23 -15.56
N SER A 84 10.87 0.10 -14.39
CA SER A 84 11.06 -0.80 -13.24
C SER A 84 9.90 -0.77 -12.25
N ALA A 85 8.71 -0.30 -12.63
CA ALA A 85 7.56 -0.38 -11.73
C ALA A 85 6.97 -1.80 -11.73
N TYR A 86 6.58 -2.27 -10.54
CA TYR A 86 5.62 -3.34 -10.42
C TYR A 86 4.21 -2.77 -10.50
N VAL A 87 3.39 -3.30 -11.41
CA VAL A 87 2.09 -2.71 -11.76
C VAL A 87 0.96 -3.71 -11.50
N ILE A 88 -0.13 -3.20 -10.92
CA ILE A 88 -1.41 -3.87 -10.75
C ILE A 88 -2.44 -2.98 -11.47
N GLU A 89 -2.98 -3.48 -12.58
CA GLU A 89 -4.04 -2.78 -13.32
C GLU A 89 -5.27 -2.57 -12.41
N ALA A 90 -5.92 -1.41 -12.51
CA ALA A 90 -7.02 -1.05 -11.62
C ALA A 90 -8.20 -2.04 -11.64
N ASP A 91 -8.45 -2.67 -12.78
CA ASP A 91 -9.48 -3.69 -12.99
C ASP A 91 -9.18 -5.00 -12.23
N ARG A 92 -7.93 -5.25 -11.86
CA ARG A 92 -7.50 -6.41 -11.06
C ARG A 92 -7.56 -6.17 -9.55
N LEU A 93 -8.14 -5.07 -9.10
CA LEU A 93 -8.25 -4.70 -7.69
C LEU A 93 -9.62 -4.06 -7.38
N ARG A 94 -10.70 -4.66 -7.92
CA ARG A 94 -12.07 -4.11 -7.80
C ARG A 94 -12.90 -4.73 -6.70
N THR A 95 -12.48 -5.87 -6.18
CA THR A 95 -13.21 -6.61 -5.15
C THR A 95 -12.35 -6.90 -3.92
N TRP A 96 -13.02 -7.23 -2.81
CA TRP A 96 -12.32 -7.73 -1.62
C TRP A 96 -11.53 -9.01 -1.90
N ALA A 97 -12.03 -9.87 -2.80
CA ALA A 97 -11.34 -11.09 -3.22
C ALA A 97 -10.04 -10.75 -3.95
N ASP A 98 -10.07 -9.76 -4.86
CA ASP A 98 -8.88 -9.30 -5.57
C ASP A 98 -7.84 -8.72 -4.60
N LEU A 99 -8.27 -7.84 -3.69
CA LEU A 99 -7.38 -7.26 -2.68
C LEU A 99 -6.74 -8.33 -1.79
N THR A 100 -7.50 -9.35 -1.41
CA THR A 100 -7.01 -10.50 -0.63
C THR A 100 -5.99 -11.31 -1.43
N LEU A 101 -6.28 -11.61 -2.70
CA LEU A 101 -5.38 -12.35 -3.59
C LEU A 101 -4.04 -11.61 -3.77
N TRP A 102 -4.10 -10.31 -4.04
CA TRP A 102 -2.89 -9.49 -4.15
C TRP A 102 -2.13 -9.40 -2.84
N THR A 103 -2.82 -9.27 -1.71
CA THR A 103 -2.18 -9.30 -0.39
C THR A 103 -1.42 -10.61 -0.18
N ALA A 104 -2.02 -11.76 -0.49
CA ALA A 104 -1.34 -13.06 -0.40
C ALA A 104 -0.11 -13.15 -1.32
N LYS A 105 -0.19 -12.58 -2.52
CA LYS A 105 0.96 -12.50 -3.45
C LYS A 105 2.08 -11.61 -2.91
N LEU A 106 1.75 -10.46 -2.34
CA LEU A 106 2.75 -9.56 -1.74
C LEU A 106 3.38 -10.16 -0.47
N MET A 107 2.62 -10.96 0.30
CA MET A 107 3.14 -11.72 1.43
C MET A 107 4.21 -12.73 0.99
N SER A 108 3.97 -13.48 -0.09
CA SER A 108 4.97 -14.46 -0.58
C SER A 108 6.27 -13.80 -1.05
N MET A 109 6.18 -12.55 -1.53
CA MET A 109 7.35 -11.74 -1.90
C MET A 109 8.00 -11.01 -0.71
N ARG A 110 7.41 -11.09 0.49
CA ARG A 110 7.79 -10.33 1.70
C ARG A 110 7.76 -8.81 1.50
N TRP A 111 6.76 -8.31 0.78
CA TRP A 111 6.64 -6.88 0.49
C TRP A 111 5.81 -6.13 1.54
N LEU A 112 4.94 -6.82 2.28
CA LEU A 112 4.14 -6.18 3.33
C LEU A 112 4.99 -5.50 4.43
N GLU A 113 6.21 -5.98 4.60
CA GLU A 113 7.15 -5.50 5.62
C GLU A 113 7.91 -4.23 5.22
N VAL A 114 7.93 -3.89 3.93
CA VAL A 114 8.80 -2.85 3.37
C VAL A 114 8.06 -1.91 2.43
N THR A 115 6.76 -2.10 2.26
CA THR A 115 5.88 -1.25 1.47
C THR A 115 4.73 -0.77 2.32
N ASP A 116 4.08 0.32 1.92
CA ASP A 116 2.94 0.88 2.64
C ASP A 116 1.61 0.22 2.28
N TRP A 117 1.63 -1.04 1.82
CA TRP A 117 0.42 -1.80 1.45
C TRP A 117 -0.62 -1.83 2.58
N ASN A 118 -0.17 -1.78 3.84
CA ASN A 118 -1.04 -1.65 5.00
C ASN A 118 -1.90 -0.37 4.97
N GLN A 119 -1.42 0.73 4.40
CA GLN A 119 -2.20 1.94 4.20
C GLN A 119 -3.30 1.74 3.17
N LEU A 120 -3.05 0.97 2.10
CA LEU A 120 -4.10 0.62 1.14
C LEU A 120 -5.16 -0.28 1.76
N LEU A 121 -4.76 -1.26 2.59
CA LEU A 121 -5.71 -2.10 3.33
C LEU A 121 -6.58 -1.27 4.29
N ARG A 122 -5.97 -0.31 5.01
CA ARG A 122 -6.70 0.62 5.88
C ARG A 122 -7.64 1.52 5.08
N GLY A 123 -7.19 2.04 3.95
CA GLY A 123 -8.02 2.83 3.05
C GLY A 123 -9.21 2.02 2.54
N ALA A 124 -9.01 0.77 2.15
CA ALA A 124 -10.06 -0.09 1.62
C ALA A 124 -11.19 -0.34 2.62
N VAL A 125 -10.90 -0.38 3.94
CA VAL A 125 -11.92 -0.56 4.99
C VAL A 125 -12.57 0.76 5.45
N SER A 126 -12.01 1.90 5.04
CA SER A 126 -12.46 3.23 5.43
C SER A 126 -13.11 3.98 4.27
N THR A 127 -13.97 4.96 4.59
CA THR A 127 -14.58 5.83 3.59
C THR A 127 -13.68 7.01 3.19
N ASP A 128 -12.65 7.30 3.97
CA ASP A 128 -11.67 8.37 3.76
C ASP A 128 -10.36 7.90 3.07
N GLY A 129 -10.34 6.65 2.57
CA GLY A 129 -9.20 6.12 1.84
C GLY A 129 -8.85 6.96 0.61
N VAL A 130 -7.61 7.46 0.55
CA VAL A 130 -7.13 8.38 -0.51
C VAL A 130 -6.66 7.69 -1.79
N ARG A 131 -6.39 6.37 -1.74
CA ARG A 131 -5.88 5.58 -2.89
C ARG A 131 -6.81 4.43 -3.25
N VAL A 132 -7.23 3.66 -2.24
CA VAL A 132 -8.23 2.60 -2.35
C VAL A 132 -9.27 2.83 -1.26
N ARG A 133 -10.56 2.74 -1.60
CA ARG A 133 -11.68 2.89 -0.65
C ARG A 133 -12.81 1.92 -0.97
N ALA A 134 -13.59 1.54 0.04
CA ALA A 134 -14.82 0.79 -0.19
C ALA A 134 -15.82 1.60 -1.04
N VAL A 135 -16.55 0.92 -1.91
CA VAL A 135 -17.76 1.47 -2.53
C VAL A 135 -18.83 1.54 -1.44
N GLU A 136 -19.41 2.73 -1.26
CA GLU A 136 -20.52 2.91 -0.34
C GLU A 136 -21.71 2.07 -0.83
N ARG A 137 -22.01 0.97 -0.13
CA ARG A 137 -23.24 0.22 -0.39
C ARG A 137 -24.40 1.07 0.11
N GLN A 138 -25.20 1.62 -0.81
CA GLN A 138 -26.53 2.11 -0.44
C GLN A 138 -27.28 0.95 0.22
N MET A 139 -27.40 0.99 1.55
CA MET A 139 -28.38 0.18 2.25
C MET A 139 -29.75 0.68 1.78
N VAL A 140 -30.31 0.01 0.79
CA VAL A 140 -31.72 0.15 0.46
C VAL A 140 -32.46 -0.41 1.67
N ASN A 141 -32.86 0.46 2.58
CA ASN A 141 -33.75 0.14 3.69
C ASN A 141 -35.13 -0.23 3.13
N ASN A 142 -35.26 -1.43 2.58
CA ASN A 142 -36.55 -2.04 2.30
C ASN A 142 -37.10 -2.64 3.59
N PHE A 143 -37.65 -1.78 4.44
CA PHE A 143 -38.65 -2.17 5.41
C PHE A 143 -40.02 -1.85 4.78
N PHE A 144 -40.66 -2.89 4.22
CA PHE A 144 -42.10 -2.90 3.96
C PHE A 144 -42.81 -3.53 5.16
#